data_AF-A0A831UPE6-F1
#
_entry.id   AF-A0A831UPE6-F1
#
_cell.length_a   1.000
_cell.length_b   1.000
_cell.length_c   1.000
_cell.angle_alpha   90.00
_cell.angle_beta   90.00
_cell.angle_gamma   90.00
#
_symmetry.space_group_name_H-M   'P 1'
#
loop_
_entity.id
_entity.type
_entity.pdbx_description
1 polymer ?
#
loop_
_entity_poly.entity_id
_entity_poly.type
_entity_poly.pdbx_seq_one_letter_code
_entity_poly.pdbx_strand_id
1 'polypeptide(L)'
;MKIKNRETLAVTALRETALAVAEAGLEAIDTTTVVNRLVELAGGVLKVGGTPFQLDGAGKIVLIGVGKCANEAAVTLEKILGDRLESGIVLDVWELKQNTSGK
;
A
#
# COMPACT_ATOMS: atom_id res chain seq x y z
N MET A 1 -7.92 11.54 -7.44
CA MET A 1 -7.76 12.93 -6.97
C MET A 1 -7.86 12.98 -5.44
N LYS A 2 -6.71 13.17 -4.78
CA LYS A 2 -6.48 13.27 -3.34
C LYS A 2 -6.81 14.67 -2.82
N ILE A 3 -6.57 15.74 -3.61
CA ILE A 3 -6.95 17.12 -3.24
C ILE A 3 -8.44 17.33 -3.53
N LYS A 4 -9.26 17.32 -2.48
CA LYS A 4 -10.73 17.31 -2.60
C LYS A 4 -11.35 18.64 -3.01
N ASN A 5 -10.72 19.75 -2.65
CA ASN A 5 -11.23 21.11 -2.91
C ASN A 5 -10.51 21.78 -4.09
N ARG A 6 -10.02 20.98 -5.05
CA ARG A 6 -9.24 21.47 -6.21
C ARG A 6 -9.95 22.61 -6.93
N GLU A 7 -11.22 22.43 -7.27
CA GLU A 7 -12.02 23.43 -8.00
C GLU A 7 -12.05 24.80 -7.30
N THR A 8 -12.02 24.82 -5.97
CA THR A 8 -12.00 26.08 -5.18
C THR A 8 -10.61 26.70 -5.08
N LEU A 9 -9.56 25.90 -5.19
CA LEU A 9 -8.17 26.33 -5.05
C LEU A 9 -7.56 26.75 -6.38
N ALA A 10 -7.99 26.14 -7.48
CA ALA A 10 -7.37 26.23 -8.78
C ALA A 10 -7.85 27.46 -9.59
N VAL A 11 -7.91 28.60 -8.92
CA VAL A 11 -8.47 29.86 -9.45
C VAL A 11 -7.52 30.63 -10.37
N THR A 12 -6.27 30.21 -10.48
CA THR A 12 -5.28 30.79 -11.40
C THR A 12 -4.46 29.71 -12.07
N ALA A 13 -3.90 29.99 -13.25
CA ALA A 13 -3.06 29.04 -13.98
C ALA A 13 -1.84 28.55 -13.15
N LEU A 14 -1.22 29.43 -12.36
CA LEU A 14 -0.13 29.05 -11.46
C LEU A 14 -0.61 28.10 -10.35
N ARG A 15 -1.80 28.32 -9.79
CA ARG A 15 -2.37 27.41 -8.79
C ARG A 15 -2.77 26.08 -9.40
N GLU A 16 -3.32 26.04 -10.60
CA GLU A 16 -3.58 24.79 -11.33
C GLU A 16 -2.32 23.94 -11.49
N THR A 17 -1.23 24.55 -11.96
CA THR A 17 0.06 23.88 -12.11
C THR A 17 0.61 23.39 -10.76
N ALA A 18 0.58 24.24 -9.73
CA ALA A 18 1.04 23.84 -8.40
C ALA A 18 0.23 22.67 -7.82
N LEU A 19 -1.10 22.69 -8.00
CA LEU A 19 -1.98 21.60 -7.57
C LEU A 19 -1.73 20.32 -8.36
N ALA A 20 -1.42 20.40 -9.66
CA ALA A 20 -1.04 19.24 -10.45
C ALA A 20 0.26 18.59 -9.95
N VAL A 21 1.27 19.39 -9.61
CA VAL A 21 2.54 18.90 -9.02
C VAL A 21 2.28 18.25 -7.65
N ALA A 22 1.50 18.89 -6.78
CA ALA A 22 1.16 18.34 -5.47
C ALA A 22 0.38 17.04 -5.58
N GLU A 23 -0.58 16.95 -6.50
CA GLU A 23 -1.37 15.76 -6.77
C GLU A 23 -0.48 14.61 -7.26
N ALA A 24 0.40 14.86 -8.23
CA ALA A 24 1.36 13.86 -8.71
C ALA A 24 2.28 13.37 -7.58
N GLY A 25 2.71 14.26 -6.68
CA GLY A 25 3.47 13.90 -5.48
C GLY A 25 2.69 12.99 -4.53
N LEU A 26 1.42 13.29 -4.28
CA LEU A 26 0.54 12.46 -3.44
C LEU A 26 0.24 11.10 -4.06
N GLU A 27 0.06 11.04 -5.38
CA GLU A 27 -0.14 9.78 -6.12
C GLU A 27 1.13 8.92 -6.11
N ALA A 28 2.32 9.53 -6.23
CA ALA A 28 3.59 8.81 -6.22
C ALA A 28 3.90 8.11 -4.88
N ILE A 29 3.29 8.57 -3.78
CA ILE A 29 3.43 7.99 -2.43
C ILE A 29 2.19 7.21 -1.98
N ASP A 30 1.23 6.97 -2.88
CA ASP A 30 0.07 6.14 -2.57
C ASP A 30 0.51 4.74 -2.11
N THR A 31 0.09 4.32 -0.92
CA THR A 31 0.67 3.15 -0.24
C THR A 31 0.47 1.87 -1.04
N THR A 32 -0.75 1.65 -1.56
CA THR A 32 -1.07 0.49 -2.39
C THR A 32 -0.22 0.48 -3.66
N THR A 33 -0.09 1.64 -4.33
CA THR A 33 0.71 1.77 -5.56
C THR A 33 2.19 1.51 -5.30
N VAL A 34 2.74 2.07 -4.22
CA VAL A 34 4.15 1.90 -3.86
C VAL A 34 4.46 0.44 -3.51
N VAL A 35 3.61 -0.23 -2.73
CA VAL A 35 3.80 -1.64 -2.36
C VAL A 35 3.78 -2.53 -3.60
N ASN A 36 2.78 -2.38 -4.48
CA ASN A 36 2.70 -3.16 -5.73
C ASN A 36 3.90 -2.93 -6.67
N ARG A 37 4.50 -1.74 -6.63
CA ARG A 37 5.70 -1.42 -7.42
C ARG A 37 6.95 -2.07 -6.84
N LEU A 38 7.07 -2.13 -5.50
CA LEU A 38 8.29 -2.53 -4.83
C LEU A 38 8.31 -4.01 -4.43
N VAL A 39 7.15 -4.64 -4.32
CA VAL A 39 7.00 -6.00 -3.82
C VAL A 39 6.40 -6.89 -4.89
N GLU A 40 7.14 -7.94 -5.26
CA GLU A 40 6.72 -8.93 -6.25
C GLU A 40 7.02 -10.33 -5.72
N LEU A 41 6.07 -11.26 -5.86
CA LEU A 41 6.29 -12.67 -5.56
C LEU A 41 6.22 -13.47 -6.87
N ALA A 42 7.32 -14.11 -7.24
CA ALA A 42 7.39 -14.96 -8.44
C ALA A 42 8.30 -16.16 -8.20
N GLY A 43 7.81 -17.37 -8.52
CA GLY A 43 8.60 -18.60 -8.44
C GLY A 43 9.23 -18.88 -7.06
N GLY A 44 8.49 -18.61 -5.98
CA GLY A 44 8.98 -18.80 -4.61
C GLY A 44 9.93 -17.69 -4.11
N VAL A 45 10.24 -16.69 -4.93
CA VAL A 45 11.09 -15.56 -4.56
C VAL A 45 10.26 -14.31 -4.36
N LEU A 46 10.32 -13.75 -3.15
CA LEU A 46 9.80 -12.42 -2.86
C LEU A 46 10.88 -11.40 -3.16
N LYS A 47 10.63 -10.46 -4.06
CA LYS A 47 11.49 -9.30 -4.28
C LYS A 47 10.90 -8.11 -3.54
N VAL A 48 11.72 -7.43 -2.75
CA VAL A 48 11.36 -6.18 -2.08
C VAL A 48 12.39 -5.12 -2.42
N GLY A 49 12.00 -4.07 -3.15
CA GLY A 49 12.91 -3.00 -3.56
C GLY A 49 14.11 -3.49 -4.38
N GLY A 50 13.94 -4.60 -5.12
CA GLY A 50 15.01 -5.26 -5.87
C GLY A 50 15.84 -6.27 -5.08
N THR A 51 15.66 -6.37 -3.76
CA THR A 51 16.30 -7.40 -2.93
C THR A 51 15.49 -8.70 -2.97
N PRO A 52 16.07 -9.83 -3.40
CA PRO A 52 15.37 -11.11 -3.44
C PRO A 52 15.44 -11.87 -2.11
N PHE A 53 14.35 -12.53 -1.75
CA PHE A 53 14.20 -13.40 -0.59
C PHE A 53 13.60 -14.74 -1.04
N GLN A 54 14.33 -15.83 -0.84
CA GLN A 54 13.82 -17.17 -1.10
C GLN A 54 12.82 -17.56 -0.01
N LEU A 55 11.58 -17.84 -0.42
CA LEU A 55 10.52 -18.30 0.49
C LEU A 55 10.38 -19.82 0.49
N ASP A 56 10.98 -20.51 -0.47
CA ASP A 56 10.94 -21.97 -0.50
C ASP A 56 11.82 -22.53 0.63
N GLY A 57 11.21 -23.31 1.51
CA GLY A 57 11.82 -23.76 2.76
C GLY A 57 11.77 -22.72 3.89
N ALA A 58 11.20 -21.54 3.66
CA ALA A 58 10.84 -20.65 4.75
C ALA A 58 9.73 -21.32 5.58
N GLY A 59 9.78 -21.12 6.90
CA GLY A 59 8.71 -21.53 7.80
C GLY A 59 7.46 -20.67 7.62
N LYS A 60 6.76 -20.40 8.72
CA LYS A 60 5.57 -19.55 8.69
C LYS A 60 5.93 -18.11 8.31
N ILE A 61 5.26 -17.57 7.30
CA ILE A 61 5.33 -16.15 6.96
C ILE A 61 4.24 -15.43 7.76
N VAL A 62 4.63 -14.39 8.49
CA VAL A 62 3.73 -13.58 9.31
C VAL A 62 3.90 -12.11 8.98
N LEU A 63 2.80 -11.36 9.00
CA LEU A 63 2.79 -9.93 8.71
C LEU A 63 2.60 -9.12 9.99
N ILE A 64 3.50 -8.16 10.23
CA ILE A 64 3.40 -7.22 11.35
C ILE A 64 3.46 -5.81 10.77
N GLY A 65 2.35 -5.08 10.85
CA GLY A 65 2.23 -3.71 10.36
C GLY A 65 1.99 -2.73 11.50
N VAL A 66 2.71 -1.61 11.54
CA VAL A 66 2.47 -0.52 12.49
C VAL A 66 2.57 0.83 11.78
N GLY A 67 1.56 1.68 11.94
CA GLY A 67 1.54 3.03 11.39
C GLY A 67 0.24 3.38 10.67
N LYS A 68 0.09 4.65 10.29
CA LYS A 68 -1.16 5.21 9.73
C LYS A 68 -1.61 4.62 8.38
N CYS A 69 -0.67 4.00 7.68
CA CYS A 69 -0.91 3.35 6.39
C CYS A 69 -0.65 1.83 6.48
N ALA A 70 -0.43 1.31 7.68
CA ALA A 70 -0.07 -0.08 7.87
C ALA A 70 -1.19 -1.00 7.41
N ASN A 71 -2.44 -0.57 7.58
CA ASN A 71 -3.60 -1.32 7.11
C ASN A 71 -3.66 -1.44 5.58
N GLU A 72 -3.51 -0.33 4.85
CA GLU A 72 -3.47 -0.35 3.37
C GLU A 72 -2.31 -1.19 2.83
N ALA A 73 -1.14 -1.07 3.46
CA ALA A 73 0.02 -1.87 3.12
C ALA A 73 -0.22 -3.36 3.39
N ALA A 74 -0.83 -3.71 4.52
CA ALA A 74 -1.12 -5.09 4.91
C ALA A 74 -2.07 -5.77 3.93
N VAL A 75 -3.18 -5.11 3.57
CA VAL A 75 -4.14 -5.64 2.59
C VAL A 75 -3.48 -5.84 1.22
N THR A 76 -2.56 -4.95 0.83
CA THR A 76 -1.83 -5.09 -0.43
C THR A 76 -0.84 -6.25 -0.38
N LEU A 77 -0.10 -6.41 0.73
CA LEU A 77 0.84 -7.51 0.93
C LEU A 77 0.13 -8.87 1.04
N GLU A 78 -1.03 -8.94 1.67
CA GLU A 78 -1.86 -10.14 1.74
C GLU A 78 -2.25 -10.62 0.33
N LYS A 79 -2.64 -9.71 -0.57
CA LYS A 79 -2.92 -10.05 -1.97
C LYS A 79 -1.70 -10.57 -2.73
N ILE A 80 -0.51 -10.04 -2.44
CA ILE A 80 0.74 -10.45 -3.10
C ILE A 80 1.21 -11.82 -2.57
N LEU A 81 1.14 -12.04 -1.27
CA LEU A 81 1.63 -13.25 -0.61
C LEU A 81 0.63 -14.42 -0.70
N GLY A 82 -0.67 -14.11 -0.78
CA GLY A 82 -1.75 -15.10 -0.84
C GLY A 82 -1.64 -16.15 0.27
N ASP A 83 -1.85 -17.41 -0.09
CA ASP A 83 -1.82 -18.56 0.83
C ASP A 83 -0.48 -18.76 1.55
N ARG A 84 0.59 -18.08 1.13
CA ARG A 84 1.88 -18.16 1.83
C ARG A 84 1.88 -17.33 3.13
N LEU A 85 0.98 -16.36 3.29
CA LEU A 85 0.84 -15.58 4.51
C LEU A 85 -0.06 -16.35 5.51
N GLU A 86 0.53 -16.83 6.60
CA GLU A 86 -0.19 -17.63 7.61
C GLU A 86 -1.10 -16.76 8.50
N SER A 87 -0.57 -15.62 8.95
CA SER A 87 -1.25 -14.75 9.91
C SER A 87 -0.59 -13.38 9.97
N GLY A 88 -1.25 -12.43 10.64
CA GLY A 88 -0.64 -11.14 10.89
C GLY A 88 -1.37 -10.30 11.93
N ILE A 89 -0.71 -9.23 12.36
CA ILE A 89 -1.27 -8.19 13.21
C ILE A 89 -0.94 -6.82 12.61
N VAL A 90 -1.93 -5.94 12.63
CA VAL A 90 -1.78 -4.57 12.15
C VAL A 90 -2.26 -3.61 13.24
N LEU A 91 -1.41 -2.65 13.58
CA LEU A 91 -1.71 -1.55 14.48
C LEU A 91 -1.76 -0.24 13.70
N ASP A 92 -2.95 0.32 13.60
CA ASP A 92 -3.21 1.58 12.90
C ASP A 92 -3.93 2.56 13.85
N VAL A 93 -3.91 3.85 13.52
CA VAL A 93 -4.64 4.89 14.26
C VAL A 93 -6.08 5.05 13.76
N TRP A 94 -6.39 4.42 12.63
CA TRP A 94 -7.72 4.44 12.02
C TRP A 94 -8.42 3.12 12.22
N GLU A 95 -9.68 3.17 12.62
CA GLU A 95 -10.54 2.00 12.76
C GLU A 95 -11.15 1.63 11.41
N LEU A 96 -11.09 0.34 11.04
CA LEU A 96 -11.74 -0.16 9.83
C LEU A 96 -13.26 -0.17 10.01
N LYS A 97 -13.99 0.32 8.99
CA LYS A 97 -15.32 -0.23 8.71
C LYS A 97 -15.10 -1.65 8.18
N GLN A 98 -15.33 -2.66 9.00
CA GLN A 98 -15.27 -4.05 8.55
C GLN A 98 -16.31 -4.26 7.45
N ASN A 99 -15.87 -4.48 6.21
CA ASN A 99 -16.67 -5.23 5.25
C ASN A 99 -16.33 -6.70 5.49
N THR A 100 -17.15 -7.35 6.30
CA THR A 100 -17.21 -8.80 6.39
C THR A 100 -17.67 -9.35 5.04
N SER A 101 -16.74 -9.55 4.12
CA SER A 101 -16.90 -10.64 3.16
C SER A 101 -16.69 -11.92 3.97
N GLY A 102 -17.81 -12.52 4.35
CA GLY A 102 -17.87 -13.79 5.04
C GLY A 102 -17.09 -14.87 4.30
N LYS A 103 -16.71 -15.87 5.07
CA LYS A 103 -16.41 -17.22 4.57
C LYS A 103 -17.46 -17.68 3.57
#